data_AF-R7W6K4-F1
#
_entry.id   AF-R7W6K4-F1
#
_cell.length_a   1.000
_cell.length_b   1.000
_cell.length_c   1.000
_cell.angle_alpha   90.00
_cell.angle_beta   90.00
_cell.angle_gamma   90.00
#
_symmetry.space_group_name_H-M   'P 1'
#
loop_
_entity.id
_entity.type
_entity.pdbx_description
1 polymer ?
#
loop_
_entity_poly.entity_id
_entity_poly.type
_entity_poly.pdbx_seq_one_letter_code
_entity_poly.pdbx_strand_id
1 'polypeptide(L)'
;MEVFSDGQLFVLTVLMFTGGEVFVSLVGLASKWSKLRKQGTISISQRVESHDDEGVELETTPQVANATDTDSWTRNSDETSKSPIDAKWLRREAVRSLSLVVLAIVVAAHVLGGAAIAAYVYASPGARRTLRSKALGVWTFAVFTTVSTFSNCGFMPNNENMAAFRRDTGLQLLLVPLALSGNTLFPTLRAVCVRAAAEATRRPELVEMTARNGRELTGYYHLLPARRCAMLAATVAGLVAVQGCMGCGMEWGGALRGMRPWEKVSNALFVAVNSRHTGESTLDLSTLAPAILVLFVLMM
;
A
#
# COMPACT_ATOMS: atom_id res chain seq x y z
N MET A 1 5.04 -36.35 -1.24
CA MET A 1 4.92 -34.90 -1.07
C MET A 1 5.26 -34.27 -2.40
N GLU A 2 4.32 -33.55 -3.01
CA GLU A 2 4.62 -32.79 -4.23
C GLU A 2 5.45 -31.58 -3.80
N VAL A 3 6.75 -31.64 -4.08
CA VAL A 3 7.64 -30.50 -3.94
C VAL A 3 7.49 -29.71 -5.23
N PHE A 4 6.94 -28.50 -5.15
CA PHE A 4 6.88 -27.63 -6.32
C PHE A 4 8.29 -27.40 -6.84
N SER A 5 8.47 -27.50 -8.15
CA SER A 5 9.71 -27.11 -8.82
C SER A 5 9.93 -25.60 -8.64
N ASP A 6 11.19 -25.16 -8.62
CA ASP A 6 11.54 -23.74 -8.62
C ASP A 6 10.82 -22.95 -9.74
N GLY A 7 10.60 -23.57 -10.90
CA GLY A 7 9.84 -22.96 -12.00
C GLY A 7 8.36 -22.74 -11.66
N GLN A 8 7.72 -23.70 -10.96
CA GLN A 8 6.34 -23.56 -10.51
C GLN A 8 6.21 -22.49 -9.42
N LEU A 9 7.15 -22.46 -8.47
CA LEU A 9 7.22 -21.43 -7.43
C LEU A 9 7.41 -20.04 -8.04
N PHE A 10 8.21 -19.92 -9.10
CA PHE A 10 8.39 -18.67 -9.82
C PHE A 10 7.08 -18.20 -10.49
N VAL A 11 6.37 -19.10 -11.20
CA VAL A 11 5.08 -18.77 -11.83
C VAL A 11 4.07 -18.31 -10.80
N LEU A 12 3.96 -19.02 -9.67
CA LEU A 12 3.09 -18.63 -8.55
C LEU A 12 3.48 -17.27 -7.99
N THR A 13 4.78 -17.00 -7.84
CA THR A 13 5.29 -15.71 -7.37
C THR A 13 4.83 -14.56 -8.28
N VAL A 14 4.95 -14.73 -9.59
CA VAL A 14 4.50 -13.71 -10.55
C VAL A 14 2.98 -13.51 -10.49
N LEU A 15 2.21 -14.58 -10.36
CA LEU A 15 0.74 -14.52 -10.27
C LEU A 15 0.29 -13.83 -8.98
N MET A 16 0.91 -14.15 -7.83
CA MET A 16 0.66 -13.47 -6.57
C MET A 16 0.97 -11.97 -6.66
N PHE A 17 2.15 -11.62 -7.19
CA PHE A 17 2.58 -10.23 -7.33
C PHE A 17 1.63 -9.41 -8.22
N THR A 18 1.25 -9.97 -9.37
CA THR A 18 0.37 -9.27 -10.33
C THR A 18 -1.08 -9.20 -9.86
N GLY A 19 -1.53 -10.18 -9.06
CA GLY A 19 -2.86 -10.17 -8.43
C GLY A 19 -2.98 -9.26 -7.20
N GLY A 20 -1.86 -8.83 -6.62
CA GLY A 20 -1.84 -7.98 -5.44
C GLY A 20 -2.51 -6.62 -5.65
N GLU A 21 -3.34 -6.20 -4.71
CA GLU A 21 -4.11 -4.95 -4.80
C GLU A 21 -3.20 -3.72 -5.01
N VAL A 22 -2.03 -3.69 -4.36
CA VAL A 22 -1.06 -2.61 -4.49
C VAL A 22 -0.54 -2.49 -5.92
N PHE A 23 -0.26 -3.63 -6.57
CA PHE A 23 0.20 -3.67 -7.96
C PHE A 23 -0.89 -3.20 -8.91
N VAL A 24 -2.12 -3.68 -8.74
CA VAL A 24 -3.28 -3.24 -9.52
C VAL A 24 -3.50 -1.73 -9.36
N SER A 25 -3.34 -1.20 -8.14
CA SER A 25 -3.40 0.23 -7.84
C SER A 25 -2.31 1.03 -8.58
N LEU A 26 -1.09 0.50 -8.66
CA LEU A 26 0.03 1.11 -9.38
C LEU A 26 -0.26 1.18 -10.89
N VAL A 27 -0.73 0.07 -11.47
CA VAL A 27 -1.13 0.00 -12.89
C VAL A 27 -2.27 0.99 -13.19
N GLY A 28 -3.25 1.09 -12.29
CA GLY A 28 -4.34 2.05 -12.38
C GLY A 28 -3.85 3.51 -12.38
N LEU A 29 -2.88 3.85 -11.52
CA LEU A 29 -2.24 5.16 -11.48
C LEU A 29 -1.44 5.46 -12.77
N ALA A 30 -0.65 4.51 -13.25
CA ALA A 30 0.14 4.64 -14.47
C ALA A 30 -0.75 4.85 -15.71
N SER A 31 -1.84 4.09 -15.81
CA SER A 31 -2.85 4.25 -16.87
C SER A 31 -3.52 5.63 -16.81
N LYS A 32 -3.90 6.09 -15.61
CA LYS A 32 -4.48 7.43 -15.40
C LYS A 32 -3.50 8.54 -15.80
N TRP A 33 -2.23 8.41 -15.43
CA TRP A 33 -1.19 9.34 -15.83
C TRP A 33 -1.03 9.40 -17.35
N SER A 34 -0.98 8.24 -18.03
CA SER A 34 -0.89 8.15 -19.49
C SER A 34 -2.08 8.84 -20.18
N LYS A 35 -3.31 8.64 -19.69
CA LYS A 35 -4.51 9.33 -20.21
C LYS A 35 -4.43 10.85 -20.03
N LEU A 36 -4.02 11.33 -18.85
CA LEU A 36 -3.86 12.77 -18.56
C LEU A 36 -2.74 13.42 -19.37
N ARG A 37 -1.71 12.67 -19.73
CA ARG A 37 -0.63 13.11 -20.63
C ARG A 37 -1.17 13.34 -22.05
N LYS A 38 -1.90 12.36 -22.61
CA LYS A 38 -2.48 12.45 -23.97
C LYS A 38 -3.49 13.60 -24.11
N GLN A 39 -4.34 13.81 -23.10
CA GLN A 39 -5.31 14.91 -23.11
C GLN A 39 -4.64 16.30 -23.14
N GLY A 40 -3.46 16.44 -22.53
CA GLY A 40 -2.69 17.68 -22.59
C GLY A 40 -2.17 18.01 -23.98
N THR A 41 -1.65 16.99 -24.66
CA THR A 41 -1.10 17.15 -26.01
C THR A 41 -2.19 17.56 -27.01
N ILE A 42 -3.39 16.98 -26.91
CA ILE A 42 -4.53 17.34 -27.78
C ILE A 42 -4.97 18.78 -27.54
N SER A 43 -5.08 19.23 -26.28
CA SER A 43 -5.49 20.60 -25.97
C SER A 43 -4.47 21.67 -26.38
N ILE A 44 -3.19 21.32 -26.48
CA ILE A 44 -2.15 22.23 -26.98
C ILE A 44 -2.23 22.31 -28.51
N SER A 45 -2.42 21.17 -29.19
CA SER A 45 -2.58 21.11 -30.65
C SER A 45 -3.76 21.95 -31.16
N GLN A 46 -4.94 21.82 -30.53
CA GLN A 46 -6.13 22.60 -30.89
C GLN A 46 -5.99 24.11 -30.67
N ARG A 47 -5.11 24.54 -29.76
CA ARG A 47 -4.91 25.97 -29.44
C ARG A 47 -3.90 26.64 -30.37
N VAL A 48 -2.91 25.89 -30.87
CA VAL A 48 -2.00 26.39 -31.90
C VAL A 48 -2.79 26.63 -33.19
N GLU A 49 -3.70 25.73 -33.54
CA GLU A 49 -4.56 25.84 -34.73
C GLU A 49 -5.57 27.00 -34.66
N SER A 50 -5.95 27.46 -33.46
CA SER A 50 -6.84 28.63 -33.29
C SER A 50 -6.12 29.98 -33.25
N HIS A 51 -4.79 30.01 -33.33
CA HIS A 51 -4.00 31.24 -33.23
C HIS A 51 -3.39 31.70 -34.57
N ASP A 52 -3.65 30.95 -35.66
CA ASP A 52 -3.17 31.22 -37.02
C ASP A 52 -4.18 31.98 -37.90
N ASP A 53 -5.25 32.56 -37.31
CA ASP A 53 -6.24 33.37 -38.03
C ASP A 53 -6.49 34.70 -37.29
N GLU A 54 -5.45 35.52 -37.14
CA GLU A 54 -5.61 36.97 -36.93
C GLU A 54 -4.88 37.71 -38.05
N GLY A 55 -5.65 38.00 -39.10
CA GLY A 55 -5.32 39.00 -40.09
C GLY A 55 -5.09 40.35 -39.39
N VAL A 56 -3.89 40.87 -39.57
CA VAL A 56 -3.48 42.22 -39.16
C VAL A 56 -4.29 43.23 -39.96
N GLU A 57 -5.21 43.95 -39.32
CA GLU A 57 -5.62 45.28 -39.78
C GLU A 57 -5.47 46.29 -38.63
N LEU A 58 -4.77 47.36 -38.99
CA LEU A 58 -4.24 48.40 -38.14
C LEU A 58 -5.10 49.63 -38.39
N GLU A 59 -6.02 50.00 -37.50
CA GLU A 59 -6.68 51.31 -37.58
C GLU A 59 -6.78 52.03 -36.22
N THR A 60 -6.46 53.31 -36.34
CA THR A 60 -6.19 54.37 -35.36
C THR A 60 -7.39 54.83 -34.52
N THR A 61 -7.14 55.12 -33.24
CA THR A 61 -8.00 55.94 -32.33
C THR A 61 -7.93 57.44 -32.69
N PRO A 62 -8.78 58.40 -32.20
CA PRO A 62 -9.13 58.58 -30.77
C PRO A 62 -10.50 59.27 -30.38
N GLN A 63 -10.75 59.32 -29.05
CA GLN A 63 -11.68 60.18 -28.24
C GLN A 63 -13.18 59.78 -28.24
N VAL A 64 -14.03 59.94 -27.20
CA VAL A 64 -14.18 60.92 -26.11
C VAL A 64 -14.88 60.29 -24.88
N ALA A 65 -14.65 60.90 -23.71
CA ALA A 65 -15.16 60.67 -22.35
C ALA A 65 -16.67 60.39 -22.16
N ASN A 66 -17.02 59.64 -21.09
CA ASN A 66 -17.80 60.19 -19.97
C ASN A 66 -17.83 59.27 -18.75
N ALA A 67 -17.77 59.92 -17.58
CA ALA A 67 -17.79 59.37 -16.24
C ALA A 67 -19.22 59.09 -15.74
N THR A 68 -19.38 58.07 -14.88
CA THR A 68 -20.15 58.17 -13.62
C THR A 68 -20.00 56.91 -12.77
N ASP A 69 -19.98 57.14 -11.45
CA ASP A 69 -20.35 56.24 -10.35
C ASP A 69 -19.34 55.18 -9.88
N THR A 70 -18.45 55.66 -9.01
CA THR A 70 -17.76 54.84 -8.01
C THR A 70 -18.57 54.87 -6.73
N ASP A 71 -19.27 53.78 -6.41
CA ASP A 71 -19.79 53.56 -5.07
C ASP A 71 -19.49 52.14 -4.60
N SER A 72 -18.89 52.09 -3.42
CA SER A 72 -18.28 50.93 -2.79
C SER A 72 -19.29 49.85 -2.40
N TRP A 73 -19.03 48.60 -2.79
CA TRP A 73 -19.49 47.42 -2.05
C TRP A 73 -18.35 46.42 -1.90
N THR A 74 -17.72 46.46 -0.73
CA THR A 74 -16.86 45.40 -0.19
C THR A 74 -17.72 44.22 0.25
N ARG A 75 -17.64 43.08 -0.47
CA ARG A 75 -17.90 41.76 0.13
C ARG A 75 -17.32 40.60 -0.70
N ASN A 76 -16.38 39.90 -0.07
CA ASN A 76 -16.07 38.47 -0.15
C ASN A 76 -15.81 37.83 -1.52
N SER A 77 -14.55 37.45 -1.77
CA SER A 77 -14.08 36.06 -1.63
C SER A 77 -12.70 35.94 -2.27
N ASP A 78 -11.67 35.69 -1.45
CA ASP A 78 -10.36 35.21 -1.91
C ASP A 78 -10.48 33.75 -2.41
N GLU A 79 -11.35 33.50 -3.39
CA GLU A 79 -11.18 32.39 -4.30
C GLU A 79 -10.23 32.87 -5.38
N THR A 80 -8.93 32.68 -5.15
CA THR A 80 -7.94 32.75 -6.22
C THR A 80 -8.40 31.80 -7.32
N SER A 81 -8.99 32.37 -8.38
CA SER A 81 -9.37 31.70 -9.62
C SER A 81 -8.10 31.11 -10.24
N LYS A 82 -7.72 29.91 -9.80
CA LYS A 82 -6.63 29.15 -10.42
C LYS A 82 -7.09 28.84 -11.84
N SER A 83 -6.27 29.20 -12.82
CA SER A 83 -6.64 28.97 -14.22
C SER A 83 -6.96 27.48 -14.45
N PRO A 84 -7.93 27.16 -15.31
CA PRO A 84 -8.25 25.76 -15.63
C PRO A 84 -7.05 24.99 -16.20
N ILE A 85 -6.02 25.69 -16.67
CA ILE A 85 -4.75 25.13 -17.15
C ILE A 85 -3.87 24.69 -15.97
N ASP A 86 -3.73 25.53 -14.93
CA ASP A 86 -2.95 25.21 -13.73
C ASP A 86 -3.53 24.02 -12.97
N ALA A 87 -4.86 23.94 -12.87
CA ALA A 87 -5.53 22.82 -12.22
C ALA A 87 -5.29 21.48 -12.96
N LYS A 88 -5.30 21.48 -14.29
CA LYS A 88 -5.04 20.28 -15.12
C LYS A 88 -3.58 19.84 -15.02
N TRP A 89 -2.64 20.79 -15.06
CA TRP A 89 -1.21 20.51 -14.91
C TRP A 89 -0.92 19.93 -13.52
N LEU A 90 -1.44 20.58 -12.47
CA LEU A 90 -1.26 20.16 -11.08
C LEU A 90 -1.82 18.75 -10.84
N ARG A 91 -3.00 18.45 -11.40
CA ARG A 91 -3.58 17.11 -11.35
C ARG A 91 -2.72 16.05 -12.02
N ARG A 92 -2.11 16.35 -13.18
CA ARG A 92 -1.24 15.40 -13.89
C ARG A 92 0.01 15.09 -13.07
N GLU A 93 0.69 16.12 -12.57
CA GLU A 93 1.90 15.93 -11.79
C GLU A 93 1.59 15.27 -10.44
N ALA A 94 0.43 15.57 -9.85
CA ALA A 94 -0.04 14.88 -8.65
C ALA A 94 -0.20 13.36 -8.87
N VAL A 95 -0.86 12.94 -9.96
CA VAL A 95 -0.99 11.51 -10.29
C VAL A 95 0.37 10.87 -10.57
N ARG A 96 1.30 11.60 -11.21
CA ARG A 96 2.67 11.12 -11.45
C ARG A 96 3.42 10.89 -10.15
N SER A 97 3.52 11.90 -9.30
CA SER A 97 4.22 11.81 -8.01
C SER A 97 3.61 10.71 -7.15
N LEU A 98 2.29 10.56 -7.18
CA LEU A 98 1.59 9.50 -6.48
C LEU A 98 1.91 8.09 -7.00
N SER A 99 2.02 7.92 -8.31
CA SER A 99 2.46 6.66 -8.93
C SER A 99 3.88 6.29 -8.53
N LEU A 100 4.78 7.28 -8.42
CA LEU A 100 6.15 7.08 -7.99
C LEU A 100 6.24 6.70 -6.51
N VAL A 101 5.41 7.31 -5.66
CA VAL A 101 5.33 6.92 -4.23
C VAL A 101 4.88 5.47 -4.10
N VAL A 102 3.84 5.04 -4.82
CA VAL A 102 3.38 3.65 -4.78
C VAL A 102 4.44 2.70 -5.32
N LEU A 103 5.11 3.05 -6.42
CA LEU A 103 6.21 2.27 -6.97
C LEU A 103 7.35 2.12 -5.95
N ALA A 104 7.72 3.21 -5.26
CA ALA A 104 8.74 3.19 -4.22
C ALA A 104 8.34 2.28 -3.05
N ILE A 105 7.07 2.31 -2.62
CA ILE A 105 6.56 1.39 -1.58
C ILE A 105 6.69 -0.06 -2.03
N VAL A 106 6.27 -0.40 -3.26
CA VAL A 106 6.38 -1.78 -3.78
C VAL A 106 7.84 -2.23 -3.83
N VAL A 107 8.72 -1.42 -4.41
CA VAL A 107 10.15 -1.77 -4.50
C VAL A 107 10.77 -1.91 -3.11
N ALA A 108 10.51 -0.97 -2.21
CA ALA A 108 11.03 -1.01 -0.84
C ALA A 108 10.51 -2.24 -0.09
N ALA A 109 9.22 -2.55 -0.15
CA ALA A 109 8.64 -3.70 0.52
C ALA A 109 9.25 -5.02 0.04
N HIS A 110 9.46 -5.19 -1.27
CA HIS A 110 10.01 -6.42 -1.84
C HIS A 110 11.52 -6.55 -1.60
N VAL A 111 12.28 -5.47 -1.79
CA VAL A 111 13.75 -5.49 -1.60
C VAL A 111 14.09 -5.60 -0.13
N LEU A 112 13.51 -4.74 0.73
CA LEU A 112 13.79 -4.77 2.16
C LEU A 112 13.19 -6.01 2.82
N GLY A 113 11.97 -6.41 2.45
CA GLY A 113 11.35 -7.64 2.95
C GLY A 113 12.15 -8.88 2.58
N GLY A 114 12.48 -9.03 1.29
CA GLY A 114 13.26 -10.17 0.81
C GLY A 114 14.66 -10.22 1.42
N ALA A 115 15.35 -9.08 1.50
CA ALA A 115 16.65 -9.00 2.15
C ALA A 115 16.58 -9.32 3.64
N ALA A 116 15.58 -8.83 4.35
CA ALA A 116 15.42 -9.07 5.78
C ALA A 116 15.06 -10.53 6.10
N ILE A 117 14.20 -11.18 5.30
CA ILE A 117 13.92 -12.61 5.43
C ILE A 117 15.19 -13.43 5.17
N ALA A 118 15.90 -13.13 4.07
CA ALA A 118 17.15 -13.82 3.75
C ALA A 118 18.18 -13.66 4.87
N ALA A 119 18.39 -12.43 5.36
CA ALA A 119 19.29 -12.14 6.48
C ALA A 119 18.91 -12.91 7.75
N TYR A 120 17.62 -12.97 8.08
CA TYR A 120 17.14 -13.76 9.22
C TYR A 120 17.45 -15.25 9.05
N VAL A 121 17.19 -15.82 7.86
CA VAL A 121 17.46 -17.24 7.59
C VAL A 121 18.97 -17.54 7.63
N TYR A 122 19.82 -16.61 7.19
CA TYR A 122 21.27 -16.77 7.32
C TYR A 122 21.73 -16.69 8.78
N ALA A 123 21.13 -15.81 9.58
CA ALA A 123 21.46 -15.62 10.99
C ALA A 123 20.95 -16.75 11.89
N SER A 124 19.77 -17.33 11.60
CA SER A 124 19.15 -18.38 12.40
C SER A 124 19.51 -19.79 11.89
N PRO A 125 20.30 -20.59 12.64
CA PRO A 125 20.59 -21.98 12.28
C PRO A 125 19.34 -22.87 12.35
N GLY A 126 18.31 -22.48 13.09
CA GLY A 126 17.01 -23.16 13.15
C GLY A 126 16.30 -23.08 11.80
N ALA A 127 15.98 -21.85 11.37
CA ALA A 127 15.34 -21.59 10.09
C ALA A 127 16.12 -22.21 8.92
N ARG A 128 17.45 -22.07 8.89
CA ARG A 128 18.28 -22.65 7.82
C ARG A 128 18.21 -24.18 7.78
N ARG A 129 18.15 -24.86 8.93
CA ARG A 129 17.99 -26.32 8.98
C ARG A 129 16.61 -26.72 8.46
N THR A 130 15.56 -26.00 8.84
CA THR A 130 14.20 -26.22 8.34
C THR A 130 14.14 -26.08 6.81
N LEU A 131 14.71 -25.00 6.24
CA LEU A 131 14.75 -24.83 4.78
C LEU A 131 15.53 -25.96 4.08
N ARG A 132 16.71 -26.32 4.60
CA ARG A 132 17.52 -27.41 4.04
C ARG A 132 16.78 -28.75 4.05
N SER A 133 16.04 -29.05 5.11
CA SER A 133 15.23 -30.27 5.20
C SER A 133 14.10 -30.32 4.17
N LYS A 134 13.66 -29.16 3.68
CA LYS A 134 12.62 -29.01 2.66
C LYS A 134 13.21 -28.82 1.25
N ALA A 135 14.53 -28.93 1.08
CA ALA A 135 15.25 -28.70 -0.18
C ALA A 135 14.98 -27.32 -0.82
N LEU A 136 14.71 -26.30 0.00
CA LEU A 136 14.41 -24.94 -0.48
C LEU A 136 15.64 -24.03 -0.42
N GLY A 137 15.88 -23.30 -1.49
CA GLY A 137 16.87 -22.22 -1.53
C GLY A 137 16.45 -21.04 -0.63
N VAL A 138 17.43 -20.40 0.02
CA VAL A 138 17.18 -19.25 0.92
C VAL A 138 16.54 -18.09 0.16
N TRP A 139 17.04 -17.78 -1.03
CA TRP A 139 16.52 -16.70 -1.87
C TRP A 139 15.15 -17.01 -2.46
N THR A 140 14.93 -18.25 -2.92
CA THR A 140 13.61 -18.71 -3.39
C THR A 140 12.58 -18.54 -2.28
N PHE A 141 12.90 -19.00 -1.07
CA PHE A 141 12.03 -18.85 0.10
C PHE A 141 11.78 -17.37 0.42
N ALA A 142 12.83 -16.55 0.48
CA ALA A 142 12.72 -15.16 0.87
C ALA A 142 11.88 -14.34 -0.12
N VAL A 143 12.13 -14.48 -1.43
CA VAL A 143 11.36 -13.76 -2.46
C VAL A 143 9.92 -14.24 -2.49
N PHE A 144 9.69 -15.55 -2.51
CA PHE A 144 8.34 -16.12 -2.54
C PHE A 144 7.51 -15.67 -1.33
N THR A 145 8.07 -15.81 -0.12
CA THR A 145 7.41 -15.43 1.12
C THR A 145 7.12 -13.93 1.13
N THR A 146 8.10 -13.09 0.75
CA THR A 146 7.88 -11.63 0.70
C THR A 146 6.73 -11.25 -0.22
N VAL A 147 6.70 -11.81 -1.43
CA VAL A 147 5.64 -11.53 -2.41
C VAL A 147 4.28 -12.03 -1.92
N SER A 148 4.23 -13.24 -1.36
CA SER A 148 3.00 -13.84 -0.84
C SER A 148 2.43 -13.06 0.34
N THR A 149 3.27 -12.76 1.34
CA THR A 149 2.88 -11.99 2.53
C THR A 149 2.46 -10.57 2.16
N PHE A 150 3.23 -9.88 1.29
CA PHE A 150 2.89 -8.51 0.86
C PHE A 150 1.65 -8.47 -0.05
N SER A 151 1.44 -9.49 -0.88
CA SER A 151 0.24 -9.56 -1.74
C SER A 151 -0.95 -10.19 -1.03
N ASN A 152 -0.78 -10.59 0.24
CA ASN A 152 -1.82 -11.17 1.09
C ASN A 152 -2.40 -12.49 0.52
N CYS A 153 -1.54 -13.34 -0.05
CA CYS A 153 -1.95 -14.58 -0.72
C CYS A 153 -1.94 -15.82 0.19
N GLY A 154 -1.13 -15.85 1.25
CA GLY A 154 -1.13 -16.96 2.22
C GLY A 154 -0.37 -18.21 1.80
N PHE A 155 0.25 -18.18 0.63
CA PHE A 155 1.05 -19.29 0.15
C PHE A 155 2.44 -19.25 0.76
N MET A 156 2.96 -20.43 1.06
CA MET A 156 4.35 -20.65 1.40
C MET A 156 4.94 -21.65 0.40
N PRO A 157 6.26 -21.62 0.17
CA PRO A 157 6.92 -22.53 -0.76
C PRO A 157 7.04 -23.97 -0.19
N ASN A 158 6.44 -24.22 0.97
CA ASN A 158 6.40 -25.53 1.63
C ASN A 158 4.93 -25.97 1.84
N ASN A 159 4.75 -27.23 2.18
CA ASN A 159 3.43 -27.85 2.36
C ASN A 159 2.80 -27.61 3.74
N GLU A 160 3.58 -27.14 4.71
CA GLU A 160 3.17 -26.96 6.12
C GLU A 160 2.93 -25.49 6.48
N ASN A 161 2.95 -24.60 5.50
CA ASN A 161 2.87 -23.15 5.72
C ASN A 161 3.95 -22.71 6.74
N MET A 162 3.64 -21.70 7.55
CA MET A 162 4.51 -21.19 8.60
C MET A 162 4.57 -22.08 9.85
N ALA A 163 3.86 -23.22 9.90
CA ALA A 163 3.92 -24.15 11.03
C ALA A 163 5.33 -24.75 11.23
N ALA A 164 6.07 -24.94 10.14
CA ALA A 164 7.48 -25.36 10.18
C ALA A 164 8.39 -24.33 10.90
N PHE A 165 7.97 -23.07 10.98
CA PHE A 165 8.68 -21.95 11.58
C PHE A 165 8.01 -21.44 12.87
N ARG A 166 7.19 -22.27 13.54
CA ARG A 166 6.47 -21.88 14.76
C ARG A 166 7.37 -21.43 15.92
N ARG A 167 8.65 -21.84 15.93
CA ARG A 167 9.65 -21.41 16.93
C ARG A 167 10.50 -20.23 16.47
N ASP A 168 10.45 -19.85 15.20
CA ASP A 168 11.22 -18.76 14.61
C ASP A 168 10.47 -17.42 14.77
N THR A 169 10.40 -16.93 16.01
CA THR A 169 9.69 -15.69 16.37
C THR A 169 10.15 -14.46 15.58
N GLY A 170 11.45 -14.36 15.27
CA GLY A 170 11.96 -13.24 14.49
C GLY A 170 11.44 -13.22 13.05
N LEU A 171 11.24 -14.39 12.43
CA LEU A 171 10.64 -14.48 11.10
C LEU A 171 9.17 -14.05 11.15
N GLN A 172 8.41 -14.56 12.13
CA GLN A 172 7.00 -14.21 12.33
C GLN A 172 6.81 -12.69 12.47
N LEU A 173 7.62 -12.05 13.32
CA LEU A 173 7.53 -10.61 13.57
C LEU A 173 7.99 -9.75 12.40
N LEU A 174 8.84 -10.29 11.52
CA LEU A 174 9.21 -9.62 10.28
C LEU A 174 8.05 -9.63 9.28
N LEU A 175 7.31 -10.73 9.22
CA LEU A 175 6.18 -10.91 8.30
C LEU A 175 4.93 -10.13 8.72
N VAL A 176 4.67 -9.96 10.02
CA VAL A 176 3.52 -9.17 10.53
C VAL A 176 3.40 -7.77 9.92
N PRO A 177 4.41 -6.89 10.01
CA PRO A 177 4.31 -5.55 9.42
C PRO A 177 4.23 -5.60 7.89
N LEU A 178 4.86 -6.60 7.26
CA LEU A 178 4.79 -6.79 5.81
C LEU A 178 3.36 -7.14 5.36
N ALA A 179 2.70 -8.09 6.04
CA ALA A 179 1.32 -8.51 5.80
C ALA A 179 0.34 -7.33 5.94
N LEU A 180 0.46 -6.57 7.03
CA LEU A 180 -0.38 -5.40 7.29
C LEU A 180 -0.20 -4.31 6.22
N SER A 181 1.05 -4.08 5.77
CA SER A 181 1.36 -3.07 4.75
C SER A 181 0.82 -3.39 3.35
N GLY A 182 0.60 -4.67 3.07
CA GLY A 182 0.24 -5.19 1.76
C GLY A 182 -1.19 -4.92 1.29
N ASN A 183 -2.13 -4.75 2.22
CA ASN A 183 -3.53 -4.46 1.87
C ASN A 183 -4.17 -3.49 2.87
N THR A 184 -4.51 -3.95 4.07
CA THR A 184 -5.39 -3.18 4.96
C THR A 184 -4.78 -1.87 5.44
N LEU A 185 -3.48 -1.84 5.75
CA LEU A 185 -2.80 -0.60 6.11
C LEU A 185 -2.14 0.11 4.91
N PHE A 186 -2.28 -0.41 3.68
CA PHE A 186 -1.73 0.23 2.48
C PHE A 186 -2.19 1.69 2.31
N PRO A 187 -3.49 2.04 2.46
CA PRO A 187 -3.92 3.44 2.40
C PRO A 187 -3.25 4.33 3.46
N THR A 188 -3.02 3.78 4.66
CA THR A 188 -2.38 4.51 5.77
C THR A 188 -0.89 4.72 5.51
N LEU A 189 -0.17 3.66 5.09
CA LEU A 189 1.25 3.70 4.73
C LEU A 189 1.48 4.72 3.61
N ARG A 190 0.66 4.65 2.57
CA ARG A 190 0.73 5.59 1.46
C ARG A 190 0.49 7.03 1.89
N ALA A 191 -0.51 7.29 2.73
CA ALA A 191 -0.77 8.65 3.23
C ALA A 191 0.42 9.20 4.02
N VAL A 192 1.07 8.37 4.83
CA VAL A 192 2.31 8.72 5.54
C VAL A 192 3.45 8.99 4.55
N CYS A 193 3.66 8.12 3.55
CA CYS A 193 4.70 8.32 2.54
C CYS A 193 4.50 9.59 1.71
N VAL A 194 3.26 9.92 1.32
CA VAL A 194 2.95 11.17 0.59
C VAL A 194 3.28 12.39 1.45
N ARG A 195 2.96 12.36 2.74
CA ARG A 195 3.28 13.44 3.69
C ARG A 195 4.78 13.60 3.87
N ALA A 196 5.50 12.51 4.09
CA ALA A 196 6.95 12.51 4.21
C ALA A 196 7.62 13.05 2.94
N ALA A 197 7.12 12.64 1.76
CA ALA A 197 7.60 13.15 0.49
C ALA A 197 7.28 14.65 0.30
N ALA A 198 6.10 15.11 0.73
CA ALA A 198 5.71 16.52 0.68
C ALA A 198 6.62 17.38 1.56
N GLU A 199 6.94 16.90 2.75
CA GLU A 199 7.82 17.59 3.70
C GLU A 199 9.28 17.63 3.20
N ALA A 200 9.78 16.52 2.66
CA ALA A 200 11.15 16.41 2.17
C ALA A 200 11.40 17.17 0.86
N THR A 201 10.47 17.10 -0.10
CA THR A 201 10.68 17.68 -1.45
C THR A 201 10.06 19.06 -1.62
N ARG A 202 9.12 19.45 -0.74
CA ARG A 202 8.35 20.72 -0.80
C ARG A 202 7.69 20.99 -2.16
N ARG A 203 7.43 19.95 -2.95
CA ARG A 203 6.80 20.11 -4.26
C ARG A 203 5.33 20.54 -4.13
N PRO A 204 4.87 21.48 -4.96
CA PRO A 204 3.54 22.06 -4.85
C PRO A 204 2.44 21.00 -4.99
N GLU A 205 2.61 19.99 -5.84
CA GLU A 205 1.61 18.93 -6.00
C GLU A 205 1.46 18.02 -4.78
N LEU A 206 2.54 17.76 -4.05
CA LEU A 206 2.53 16.92 -2.85
C LEU A 206 2.01 17.69 -1.62
N VAL A 207 2.37 18.97 -1.52
CA VAL A 207 1.85 19.88 -0.49
C VAL A 207 0.35 20.08 -0.70
N GLU A 208 -0.09 20.36 -1.93
CA GLU A 208 -1.53 20.52 -2.24
C GLU A 208 -2.30 19.21 -2.01
N MET A 209 -1.73 18.05 -2.35
CA MET A 209 -2.34 16.74 -2.05
C MET A 209 -2.54 16.53 -0.54
N THR A 210 -1.60 16.99 0.28
CA THR A 210 -1.69 16.88 1.73
C THR A 210 -2.68 17.89 2.32
N ALA A 211 -2.73 19.11 1.78
CA ALA A 211 -3.61 20.19 2.24
C ALA A 211 -5.09 19.97 1.87
N ARG A 212 -5.38 19.58 0.63
CA ARG A 212 -6.76 19.39 0.12
C ARG A 212 -7.27 17.96 0.22
N ASN A 213 -6.76 17.18 1.17
CA ASN A 213 -7.18 15.78 1.38
C ASN A 213 -7.14 14.92 0.09
N GLY A 214 -6.18 15.12 -0.82
CA GLY A 214 -5.76 14.25 -1.93
C GLY A 214 -6.79 13.77 -2.97
N ARG A 215 -7.92 13.26 -2.52
CA ARG A 215 -9.06 12.70 -3.24
C ARG A 215 -9.66 13.68 -4.24
N GLU A 216 -9.84 14.94 -3.88
CA GLU A 216 -10.42 15.95 -4.79
C GLU A 216 -9.46 16.29 -5.93
N LEU A 217 -8.16 16.41 -5.62
CA LEU A 217 -7.14 16.78 -6.60
C LEU A 217 -6.80 15.64 -7.57
N THR A 218 -6.67 14.42 -7.05
CA THR A 218 -6.24 13.26 -7.85
C THR A 218 -7.39 12.40 -8.33
N GLY A 219 -8.59 12.51 -7.74
CA GLY A 219 -9.73 11.62 -7.99
C GLY A 219 -9.39 10.16 -7.65
N TYR A 220 -8.57 9.94 -6.63
CA TYR A 220 -8.03 8.64 -6.28
C TYR A 220 -8.54 8.19 -4.90
N TYR A 221 -9.20 7.02 -4.86
CA TYR A 221 -9.98 6.58 -3.69
C TYR A 221 -9.13 6.17 -2.48
N HIS A 222 -7.93 5.61 -2.67
CA HIS A 222 -7.10 5.16 -1.54
C HIS A 222 -6.24 6.25 -0.90
N LEU A 223 -6.42 7.54 -1.24
CA LEU A 223 -5.91 8.63 -0.42
C LEU A 223 -6.96 8.98 0.64
N LEU A 224 -6.83 8.34 1.80
CA LEU A 224 -7.70 8.61 2.94
C LEU A 224 -7.20 9.84 3.71
N PRO A 225 -8.12 10.70 4.20
CA PRO A 225 -7.78 11.75 5.16
C PRO A 225 -7.12 11.18 6.42
N ALA A 226 -6.24 11.95 7.05
CA ALA A 226 -5.47 11.55 8.24
C ALA A 226 -6.31 10.88 9.33
N ARG A 227 -7.48 11.47 9.62
CA ARG A 227 -8.41 10.97 10.64
C ARG A 227 -8.94 9.58 10.29
N ARG A 228 -9.26 9.34 9.00
CA ARG A 228 -9.71 8.02 8.53
C ARG A 228 -8.57 7.01 8.55
N CYS A 229 -7.34 7.40 8.23
CA CYS A 229 -6.17 6.55 8.39
C CYS A 229 -5.95 6.15 9.85
N ALA A 230 -6.06 7.11 10.78
CA ALA A 230 -5.91 6.84 12.21
C ALA A 230 -7.02 5.92 12.74
N MET A 231 -8.27 6.16 12.34
CA MET A 231 -9.39 5.27 12.68
C MET A 231 -9.19 3.87 12.12
N LEU A 232 -8.75 3.73 10.86
CA LEU A 232 -8.46 2.44 10.25
C LEU A 232 -7.31 1.70 10.97
N ALA A 233 -6.22 2.40 11.29
CA ALA A 233 -5.12 1.82 12.04
C ALA A 233 -5.57 1.39 13.45
N ALA A 234 -6.40 2.20 14.12
CA ALA A 234 -6.95 1.89 15.44
C ALA A 234 -7.90 0.69 15.41
N THR A 235 -8.77 0.57 14.40
CA THR A 235 -9.67 -0.59 14.27
C THR A 235 -8.89 -1.87 13.98
N VAL A 236 -7.90 -1.83 13.10
CA VAL A 236 -7.03 -2.98 12.83
C VAL A 236 -6.27 -3.38 14.09
N ALA A 237 -5.65 -2.43 14.78
CA ALA A 237 -4.93 -2.70 16.02
C ALA A 237 -5.85 -3.27 17.11
N GLY A 238 -7.06 -2.72 17.27
CA GLY A 238 -8.04 -3.21 18.23
C GLY A 238 -8.50 -4.63 17.92
N LEU A 239 -8.81 -4.95 16.66
CA LEU A 239 -9.24 -6.28 16.27
C LEU A 239 -8.11 -7.32 16.41
N VAL A 240 -6.89 -6.96 16.03
CA VAL A 240 -5.70 -7.82 16.23
C VAL A 240 -5.43 -8.03 17.72
N ALA A 241 -5.57 -6.99 18.55
CA ALA A 241 -5.40 -7.11 20.00
C ALA A 241 -6.45 -8.03 20.62
N VAL A 242 -7.73 -7.87 20.27
CA VAL A 242 -8.81 -8.75 20.76
C VAL A 242 -8.53 -10.21 20.39
N GLN A 243 -8.20 -10.48 19.13
CA GLN A 243 -7.87 -11.83 18.67
C GLN A 243 -6.61 -12.39 19.33
N GLY A 244 -5.55 -11.59 19.40
CA GLY A 244 -4.28 -12.00 20.02
C GLY A 244 -4.44 -12.31 21.50
N CYS A 245 -5.20 -11.50 22.24
CA CYS A 245 -5.52 -11.73 23.64
C CYS A 245 -6.36 -12.99 23.84
N MET A 246 -7.42 -13.17 23.05
CA MET A 246 -8.29 -14.35 23.14
C MET A 246 -7.54 -15.63 22.74
N GLY A 247 -6.75 -15.57 21.66
CA GLY A 247 -5.86 -16.66 21.23
C GLY A 247 -4.81 -17.02 22.28
N CYS A 248 -4.14 -16.02 22.87
CA CYS A 248 -3.21 -16.25 23.97
C CYS A 248 -3.88 -16.91 25.17
N GLY A 249 -5.05 -16.39 25.60
CA GLY A 249 -5.73 -16.86 26.80
C GLY A 249 -6.26 -18.29 26.67
N MET A 250 -6.87 -18.60 25.52
CA MET A 250 -7.51 -19.90 25.28
C MET A 250 -6.51 -20.98 24.87
N GLU A 251 -5.47 -20.64 24.08
CA GLU A 251 -4.53 -21.63 23.56
C GLU A 251 -3.25 -21.78 24.38
N TRP A 252 -3.10 -21.06 25.50
CA TRP A 252 -1.87 -21.11 26.30
C TRP A 252 -1.45 -22.53 26.70
N GLY A 253 -2.44 -23.37 27.03
CA GLY A 253 -2.25 -24.79 27.37
C GLY A 253 -2.56 -25.78 26.25
N GLY A 254 -3.12 -25.30 25.13
CA GLY A 254 -3.56 -26.08 23.97
C GLY A 254 -2.54 -26.05 22.84
N ALA A 255 -2.88 -25.43 21.71
CA ALA A 255 -2.04 -25.38 20.51
C ALA A 255 -0.67 -24.71 20.73
N LEU A 256 -0.56 -23.80 21.71
CA LEU A 256 0.70 -23.11 22.07
C LEU A 256 1.52 -23.86 23.14
N ARG A 257 1.14 -25.10 23.50
CA ARG A 257 1.84 -25.89 24.50
C ARG A 257 3.28 -26.23 24.07
N GLY A 258 4.21 -26.17 25.02
CA GLY A 258 5.62 -26.52 24.80
C GLY A 258 6.47 -25.42 24.14
N MET A 259 5.92 -24.20 24.03
CA MET A 259 6.64 -22.99 23.61
C MET A 259 6.94 -22.08 24.81
N ARG A 260 7.98 -21.25 24.70
CA ARG A 260 8.30 -20.22 25.70
C ARG A 260 7.20 -19.14 25.72
N PRO A 261 6.95 -18.45 26.86
CA PRO A 261 5.88 -17.44 26.94
C PRO A 261 5.92 -16.39 25.83
N TRP A 262 7.11 -15.89 25.49
CA TRP A 262 7.34 -14.98 24.36
C TRP A 262 6.95 -15.58 23.00
N GLU A 263 7.33 -16.83 22.75
CA GLU A 263 7.00 -17.54 21.51
C GLU A 263 5.48 -17.70 21.38
N LYS A 264 4.78 -17.95 22.49
CA LYS A 264 3.31 -18.05 22.50
C LYS A 264 2.66 -16.74 22.07
N VAL A 265 3.11 -15.62 22.64
CA VAL A 265 2.59 -14.29 22.31
C VAL A 265 2.87 -13.95 20.84
N SER A 266 4.08 -14.23 20.35
CA SER A 266 4.44 -14.03 18.94
C SER A 266 3.57 -14.86 18.00
N ASN A 267 3.35 -16.14 18.30
CA ASN A 267 2.51 -17.01 17.48
C ASN A 267 1.04 -16.56 17.49
N ALA A 268 0.49 -16.20 18.65
CA ALA A 268 -0.87 -15.71 18.75
C ALA A 268 -1.06 -14.39 17.97
N LEU A 269 -0.11 -13.47 18.06
CA LEU A 269 -0.11 -12.24 17.28
C LEU A 269 -0.02 -12.53 15.78
N PHE A 270 0.89 -13.43 15.38
CA PHE A 270 1.08 -13.81 13.99
C PHE A 270 -0.19 -14.41 13.39
N VAL A 271 -0.81 -15.37 14.08
CA VAL A 271 -2.05 -15.99 13.63
C VAL A 271 -3.20 -14.97 13.61
N ALA A 272 -3.30 -14.07 14.60
CA ALA A 272 -4.33 -13.03 14.62
C ALA A 272 -4.22 -12.01 13.47
N VAL A 273 -3.00 -11.66 13.07
CA VAL A 273 -2.78 -10.79 11.91
C VAL A 273 -3.11 -11.55 10.62
N ASN A 274 -2.58 -12.76 10.47
CA ASN A 274 -2.69 -13.49 9.23
C ASN A 274 -4.08 -14.09 9.00
N SER A 275 -4.86 -14.38 10.04
CA SER A 275 -6.20 -14.96 9.90
C SER A 275 -7.12 -14.07 9.08
N ARG A 276 -6.99 -12.74 9.18
CA ARG A 276 -7.76 -11.79 8.36
C ARG A 276 -7.09 -11.48 7.03
N HIS A 277 -5.77 -11.35 7.02
CA HIS A 277 -5.09 -10.63 5.95
C HIS A 277 -4.45 -11.53 4.91
N THR A 278 -3.86 -12.65 5.32
CA THR A 278 -2.91 -13.37 4.46
C THR A 278 -3.28 -14.85 4.37
N GLY A 279 -3.67 -15.49 5.48
CA GLY A 279 -3.93 -16.93 5.57
C GLY A 279 -2.71 -17.76 5.97
N GLU A 280 -1.59 -17.13 6.33
CA GLU A 280 -0.43 -17.82 6.89
C GLU A 280 -0.72 -18.30 8.33
N SER A 281 -0.45 -19.57 8.64
CA SER A 281 -0.62 -20.10 9.99
C SER A 281 0.63 -20.81 10.48
N THR A 282 1.00 -20.53 11.74
CA THR A 282 2.04 -21.27 12.47
C THR A 282 1.46 -22.42 13.30
N LEU A 283 0.14 -22.50 13.42
CA LEU A 283 -0.58 -23.49 14.22
C LEU A 283 -1.49 -24.33 13.33
N ASP A 284 -1.70 -25.57 13.75
CA ASP A 284 -2.66 -26.45 13.11
C ASP A 284 -4.08 -26.05 13.52
N LEU A 285 -4.87 -25.58 12.55
CA LEU A 285 -6.26 -25.15 12.72
C LEU A 285 -7.14 -26.23 13.34
N SER A 286 -6.82 -27.51 13.13
CA SER A 286 -7.59 -28.63 13.71
C SER A 286 -7.43 -28.76 15.23
N THR A 287 -6.39 -28.15 15.80
CA THR A 287 -6.06 -28.22 17.24
C THR A 287 -6.55 -27.02 18.03
N LEU A 288 -7.01 -25.95 17.35
CA LEU A 288 -7.52 -24.75 18.01
C LEU A 288 -8.91 -24.98 18.60
N ALA A 289 -9.20 -24.30 19.70
CA ALA A 289 -10.52 -24.28 20.31
C ALA A 289 -11.58 -23.79 19.30
N PRO A 290 -12.77 -24.42 19.23
CA PRO A 290 -13.83 -24.06 18.29
C PRO A 290 -14.22 -22.58 18.34
N ALA A 291 -14.19 -21.95 19.52
CA ALA A 291 -14.50 -20.53 19.68
C ALA A 291 -13.52 -19.62 18.92
N ILE A 292 -12.24 -20.00 18.81
CA ILE A 292 -11.25 -19.24 18.07
C ILE A 292 -11.44 -19.43 16.56
N LEU A 293 -11.83 -20.62 16.12
CA LEU A 293 -12.18 -20.87 14.72
C LEU A 293 -13.39 -20.02 14.30
N VAL A 294 -14.43 -19.95 15.13
CA VAL A 294 -15.57 -19.05 14.90
C VAL A 294 -15.11 -17.58 14.86
N LEU A 295 -14.22 -17.19 15.78
CA LEU A 295 -13.65 -15.84 15.76
C LEU A 295 -12.88 -15.57 14.47
N PHE A 296 -12.05 -16.50 13.98
CA PHE A 296 -11.33 -16.34 12.71
C PHE A 296 -12.31 -16.18 11.54
N VAL A 297 -13.35 -17.02 11.47
CA VAL A 297 -14.39 -16.92 10.43
C VAL A 297 -15.13 -15.59 10.48
N LEU A 298 -15.47 -15.07 11.66
CA LEU A 298 -16.12 -13.76 11.80
C LEU A 298 -15.22 -12.59 11.40
N MET A 299 -13.91 -12.81 11.34
CA MET A 299 -12.93 -11.76 11.16
C MET A 299 -12.34 -11.74 9.74
N MET A 300 -12.49 -12.82 8.99
CA MET A 300 -12.25 -12.93 7.55
C MET A 300 -13.39 -12.29 6.76
#